data_AF-A0ABD4LLP2-F1
#
_entry.id   AF-A0ABD4LLP2-F1
#
_cell.length_a   1.000
_cell.length_b   1.000
_cell.length_c   1.000
_cell.angle_alpha   90.00
_cell.angle_beta   90.00
_cell.angle_gamma   90.00
#
_symmetry.space_group_name_H-M   'P 1'
#
loop_
_entity.id
_entity.type
_entity.pdbx_description
1 polymer ?
#
loop_
_entity_poly.entity_id
_entity_poly.type
_entity_poly.pdbx_seq_one_letter_code
_entity_poly.pdbx_strand_id
1 'polypeptide(L)'
;MKKFIESITKALAKAQAKNPDRGVATLRYDVVKRAIERGDFEKIICAFHYTDDYVWDNVNNFGRGEVSKEALLQRFNVLTPSCWVQVKDIKGKKYYEVSVSFHSNLAYDVLVPVA
;
A
#
# COMPACT_ATOMS: atom_id res chain seq x y z
N MET A 1 2.39 1.11 -15.43
CA MET A 1 3.22 1.56 -14.31
C MET A 1 3.46 3.07 -14.29
N LYS A 2 3.93 3.68 -15.40
CA LYS A 2 4.22 5.12 -15.49
C LYS A 2 3.13 6.06 -14.95
N LYS A 3 1.87 5.85 -15.34
CA LYS A 3 0.71 6.65 -14.85
C LYS A 3 0.49 6.58 -13.34
N PHE A 4 0.81 5.43 -12.72
CA PHE A 4 0.64 5.27 -11.28
C PHE A 4 1.76 5.99 -10.51
N ILE A 5 3.00 5.86 -10.98
CA ILE A 5 4.14 6.64 -10.46
C ILE A 5 3.86 8.14 -10.56
N GLU A 6 3.40 8.64 -11.71
CA GLU A 6 3.00 10.05 -11.87
C GLU A 6 1.95 10.49 -10.84
N SER A 7 0.97 9.62 -10.54
CA SER A 7 -0.06 9.90 -9.54
C SER A 7 0.52 9.96 -8.12
N ILE A 8 1.45 9.05 -7.79
CA ILE A 8 2.17 9.01 -6.51
C ILE A 8 3.02 10.28 -6.34
N THR A 9 3.86 10.59 -7.33
CA THR A 9 4.76 11.75 -7.29
C THR A 9 3.96 13.05 -7.13
N LYS A 10 2.84 13.19 -7.85
CA LYS A 10 1.96 14.36 -7.72
C LYS A 10 1.33 14.45 -6.33
N ALA A 11 0.91 13.33 -5.75
CA ALA A 11 0.35 13.30 -4.40
C ALA A 11 1.38 13.71 -3.34
N LEU A 12 2.61 13.18 -3.43
CA LEU A 12 3.71 13.53 -2.54
C LEU A 12 4.12 14.99 -2.67
N ALA A 13 4.30 15.50 -3.90
CA ALA A 13 4.62 16.90 -4.14
C ALA A 13 3.54 17.85 -3.57
N LYS A 14 2.26 17.48 -3.68
CA LYS A 14 1.16 18.25 -3.09
C LYS A 14 1.18 18.23 -1.56
N ALA A 15 1.56 17.10 -0.95
CA ALA A 15 1.71 16.99 0.49
C ALA A 15 2.88 17.85 1.00
N GLN A 16 4.02 17.80 0.31
CA GLN A 16 5.22 18.59 0.59
C GLN A 16 4.99 20.10 0.40
N ALA A 17 4.23 20.51 -0.61
CA ALA A 17 3.87 21.91 -0.82
C ALA A 17 3.04 22.50 0.35
N LYS A 18 2.29 21.65 1.08
CA LYS A 18 1.54 22.06 2.27
C LYS A 18 2.38 22.00 3.54
N ASN A 19 3.28 21.03 3.62
CA ASN A 19 4.21 20.84 4.73
C ASN A 19 5.49 20.20 4.18
N PRO A 20 6.60 20.96 4.05
CA PRO A 20 7.84 20.49 3.43
C PRO A 20 8.40 19.20 4.05
N ASP A 21 8.18 18.97 5.34
CA ASP A 21 8.69 17.81 6.07
C ASP A 21 7.79 16.57 5.95
N ARG A 22 6.64 16.70 5.25
CA ARG A 22 5.67 15.62 5.12
C ARG A 22 6.09 14.60 4.06
N GLY A 23 6.63 13.47 4.51
CA GLY A 23 7.02 12.33 3.68
C GLY A 23 5.89 11.37 3.28
N VAL A 24 4.63 11.69 3.63
CA VAL A 24 3.46 10.80 3.43
C VAL A 24 2.31 11.54 2.76
N ALA A 25 1.71 10.93 1.73
CA ALA A 25 0.54 11.45 1.03
C ALA A 25 -0.61 10.44 0.94
N THR A 26 -1.84 10.93 0.89
CA THR A 26 -3.02 10.09 0.66
C THR A 26 -3.21 9.83 -0.84
N LEU A 27 -3.58 8.60 -1.19
CA LEU A 27 -4.00 8.21 -2.53
C LEU A 27 -5.48 7.86 -2.53
N ARG A 28 -6.15 8.09 -3.65
CA ARG A 28 -7.52 7.60 -3.81
C ARG A 28 -7.50 6.09 -4.02
N TYR A 29 -8.38 5.38 -3.32
CA TYR A 29 -8.42 3.92 -3.38
C TYR A 29 -8.71 3.39 -4.80
N ASP A 30 -9.49 4.11 -5.62
CA ASP A 30 -9.83 3.71 -6.99
C ASP A 30 -8.61 3.74 -7.93
N VAL A 31 -7.72 4.72 -7.75
CA VAL A 31 -6.44 4.80 -8.46
C VAL A 31 -5.53 3.62 -8.08
N VAL A 32 -5.47 3.30 -6.79
CA VAL A 32 -4.66 2.18 -6.26
C VAL A 32 -5.23 0.84 -6.73
N LYS A 33 -6.54 0.63 -6.64
CA LYS A 33 -7.23 -0.58 -7.14
C LYS A 33 -6.91 -0.82 -8.62
N ARG A 34 -7.07 0.20 -9.47
CA ARG A 34 -6.73 0.09 -10.91
C ARG A 34 -5.26 -0.18 -11.17
N ALA A 35 -4.37 0.32 -10.31
CA ALA A 35 -2.94 0.03 -10.43
C ALA A 35 -2.65 -1.45 -10.11
N ILE A 36 -3.27 -1.99 -9.06
CA ILE A 36 -3.18 -3.40 -8.68
C ILE A 36 -3.76 -4.31 -9.78
N GLU A 37 -4.94 -3.97 -10.31
CA GLU A 37 -5.57 -4.71 -11.43
C GLU A 37 -4.63 -4.82 -12.64
N ARG A 38 -3.93 -3.72 -12.96
CA ARG A 38 -2.96 -3.65 -14.06
C ARG A 38 -1.60 -4.31 -13.79
N GLY A 39 -1.31 -4.68 -12.54
CA GLY A 39 0.02 -5.18 -12.17
C GLY A 39 1.09 -4.08 -12.08
N ASP A 40 0.70 -2.84 -11.78
CA ASP A 40 1.60 -1.69 -11.68
C ASP A 40 2.34 -1.65 -10.33
N PHE A 41 2.93 -2.77 -9.91
CA PHE A 41 3.67 -2.94 -8.66
C PHE A 41 4.74 -4.02 -8.81
N GLU A 42 5.70 -4.08 -7.87
CA GLU A 42 6.71 -5.14 -7.82
C GLU A 42 6.29 -6.30 -6.91
N LYS A 43 5.74 -5.98 -5.73
CA LYS A 43 5.23 -6.97 -4.79
C LYS A 43 4.15 -6.37 -3.88
N ILE A 44 3.32 -7.23 -3.31
CA ILE A 44 2.32 -6.88 -2.30
C ILE A 44 2.65 -7.65 -1.05
N ILE A 45 2.77 -6.97 0.08
CA ILE A 45 3.10 -7.57 1.36
C ILE A 45 1.88 -7.47 2.27
N CYS A 46 1.54 -8.54 2.96
CA CYS A 46 0.59 -8.49 4.05
C CYS A 46 1.22 -7.77 5.25
N ALA A 47 0.80 -6.52 5.51
CA ALA A 47 1.33 -5.71 6.61
C ALA A 47 0.65 -6.07 7.94
N PHE A 48 -0.68 -6.21 7.90
CA PHE A 48 -1.51 -6.63 9.02
C PHE A 48 -2.66 -7.50 8.50
N HIS A 49 -2.86 -8.68 9.06
CA HIS A 49 -4.05 -9.49 8.82
C HIS A 49 -4.46 -10.09 10.16
N TYR A 50 -5.46 -9.50 10.79
CA TYR A 50 -5.98 -9.94 12.07
C TYR A 50 -7.48 -10.14 11.91
N THR A 51 -7.92 -11.33 12.29
CA THR A 51 -9.26 -11.62 12.81
C THR A 51 -9.45 -10.96 14.19
N ASP A 52 -10.61 -11.15 14.82
CA ASP A 52 -10.87 -10.59 16.16
C ASP A 52 -10.02 -11.24 17.29
N ASP A 53 -9.23 -12.28 16.98
CA ASP A 53 -8.28 -12.91 17.92
C ASP A 53 -6.84 -12.40 17.72
N TYR A 54 -6.55 -11.29 18.39
CA TYR A 54 -5.26 -10.60 18.35
C TYR A 54 -4.05 -11.48 18.71
N VAL A 55 -4.22 -12.49 19.57
CA VAL A 55 -3.09 -13.34 20.00
C VAL A 55 -2.80 -14.41 18.96
N TRP A 56 -3.84 -15.06 18.45
CA TRP A 56 -3.69 -16.07 17.40
C TRP A 56 -3.15 -15.45 16.10
N ASP A 57 -3.64 -14.29 15.71
CA ASP A 57 -3.22 -13.62 14.47
C ASP A 57 -1.80 -13.06 14.50
N ASN A 58 -1.33 -12.58 15.67
CA ASN A 58 0.06 -12.14 15.80
C ASN A 58 1.04 -13.31 15.56
N VAL A 59 0.64 -14.51 15.96
CA VAL A 59 1.43 -15.74 15.78
C VAL A 59 1.30 -16.30 14.36
N ASN A 60 0.11 -16.23 13.74
CA ASN A 60 -0.19 -16.98 12.51
C ASN A 60 -0.33 -16.14 11.23
N ASN A 61 -0.54 -14.82 11.36
CA ASN A 61 -0.89 -13.92 10.27
C ASN A 61 -0.01 -12.67 10.16
N PHE A 62 0.75 -12.33 11.20
CA PHE A 62 1.74 -11.24 11.13
C PHE A 62 2.87 -11.58 10.16
N GLY A 63 3.12 -10.70 9.20
CA GLY A 63 4.25 -10.86 8.28
C GLY A 63 4.17 -12.10 7.39
N ARG A 64 2.96 -12.52 6.98
CA ARG A 64 2.75 -13.61 5.99
C ARG A 64 3.49 -13.45 4.66
N GLY A 65 4.20 -12.35 4.49
CA GLY A 65 5.10 -12.11 3.38
C GLY A 65 4.34 -11.63 2.17
N GLU A 66 4.80 -12.04 1.00
CA GLU A 66 4.23 -11.65 -0.27
C GLU A 66 2.88 -12.33 -0.50
N VAL A 67 1.90 -11.55 -0.96
CA VAL A 67 0.57 -12.03 -1.32
C VAL A 67 0.25 -11.72 -2.78
N SER A 68 -0.65 -12.50 -3.38
CA SER A 68 -1.07 -12.26 -4.76
C SER A 68 -1.97 -11.02 -4.87
N LYS A 69 -2.03 -10.43 -6.07
CA LYS A 69 -2.95 -9.32 -6.33
C LYS A 69 -4.40 -9.74 -6.20
N GLU A 70 -4.73 -10.98 -6.53
CA GLU A 70 -6.09 -11.52 -6.44
C GLU A 70 -6.57 -11.52 -4.99
N ALA A 71 -5.71 -11.90 -4.04
CA ALA A 71 -6.04 -11.89 -2.62
C ALA A 71 -6.36 -10.47 -2.11
N LEU A 72 -5.60 -9.47 -2.55
CA LEU A 72 -5.86 -8.07 -2.21
C LEU A 72 -7.13 -7.56 -2.90
N LEU A 73 -7.33 -7.85 -4.19
CA LEU A 73 -8.49 -7.40 -4.97
C LEU A 73 -9.80 -7.98 -4.44
N GLN A 74 -9.80 -9.20 -3.89
CA GLN A 74 -10.96 -9.75 -3.19
C GLN A 74 -11.42 -8.83 -2.05
N ARG A 75 -10.49 -8.23 -1.29
CA ARG A 75 -10.84 -7.30 -0.20
C ARG A 75 -11.43 -5.99 -0.73
N PHE A 76 -10.90 -5.47 -1.84
CA PHE A 76 -11.44 -4.30 -2.54
C PHE A 76 -12.87 -4.45 -3.09
N ASN A 77 -13.41 -5.68 -3.16
CA ASN A 77 -14.78 -5.90 -3.60
C ASN A 77 -15.81 -5.78 -2.46
N VAL A 78 -15.36 -5.88 -1.22
CA VAL A 78 -16.23 -5.89 -0.04
C VAL A 78 -16.00 -4.68 0.86
N LEU A 79 -14.81 -4.09 0.80
CA LEU A 79 -14.37 -3.03 1.70
C LEU A 79 -13.76 -1.85 0.92
N THR A 80 -13.87 -0.65 1.48
CA THR A 80 -13.25 0.57 0.94
C THR A 80 -12.05 0.95 1.81
N PRO A 81 -10.81 0.71 1.35
CA PRO A 81 -9.63 1.02 2.15
C PRO A 81 -9.26 2.49 2.07
N SER A 82 -8.55 2.94 3.08
CA SER A 82 -7.75 4.15 3.00
C SER A 82 -6.36 3.80 2.47
N CYS A 83 -5.84 4.64 1.58
CA CYS A 83 -4.55 4.41 0.94
C CYS A 83 -3.61 5.59 1.20
N TRP A 84 -2.38 5.29 1.60
CA TRP A 84 -1.32 6.28 1.78
C TRP A 84 -0.03 5.78 1.16
N VAL A 85 0.80 6.72 0.75
CA VAL A 85 2.09 6.44 0.12
C VAL A 85 3.19 7.19 0.81
N GLN A 86 4.31 6.52 0.98
CA GLN A 86 5.57 7.09 1.44
C GLN A 86 6.73 6.51 0.63
N VAL A 87 7.87 7.20 0.67
CA VAL A 87 9.10 6.68 0.09
C VAL A 87 9.84 5.89 1.16
N LYS A 88 10.24 4.65 0.86
CA LYS A 88 10.94 3.78 1.78
C LYS A 88 12.17 3.18 1.12
N ASP A 89 13.27 3.10 1.87
CA ASP A 89 14.46 2.36 1.46
C ASP A 89 14.35 0.93 1.97
N ILE A 90 14.45 -0.04 1.05
CA ILE A 90 14.44 -1.46 1.36
C ILE A 90 15.69 -2.06 0.74
N LYS A 91 16.69 -2.40 1.57
CA LYS A 91 17.96 -2.99 1.17
C LYS A 91 18.70 -2.15 0.10
N GLY A 92 18.70 -0.82 0.24
CA GLY A 92 19.40 0.11 -0.66
C GLY A 92 18.64 0.43 -1.94
N LYS A 93 17.42 -0.09 -2.12
CA LYS A 93 16.54 0.26 -3.24
C LYS A 93 15.35 1.06 -2.71
N LYS A 94 15.07 2.19 -3.35
CA LYS A 94 13.93 3.06 -3.01
C LYS A 94 12.64 2.51 -3.63
N TYR A 95 11.60 2.44 -2.82
CA TYR A 95 10.25 2.10 -3.22
C TYR A 95 9.28 3.20 -2.81
N TYR A 96 8.23 3.38 -3.60
CA TYR A 96 6.98 3.90 -3.09
C TYR A 96 6.26 2.76 -2.37
N GLU A 97 6.15 2.87 -1.05
CA GLU A 97 5.33 1.99 -0.24
C GLU A 97 3.92 2.55 -0.18
N VAL A 98 3.00 1.92 -0.92
CA VAL A 98 1.58 2.25 -0.92
C VAL A 98 0.88 1.32 0.07
N SER A 99 0.59 1.83 1.26
CA SER A 99 -0.12 1.08 2.28
C SER A 99 -1.63 1.23 2.09
N VAL A 100 -2.31 0.08 2.01
CA VAL A 100 -3.74 -0.09 1.76
C VAL A 100 -4.36 -0.65 3.03
N SER A 101 -5.02 0.19 3.81
CA SER A 101 -5.61 -0.16 5.11
C SER A 101 -7.12 -0.20 5.01
N PHE A 102 -7.70 -1.38 5.27
CA PHE A 102 -9.14 -1.60 5.25
C PHE A 102 -9.78 -1.31 6.61
N HIS A 103 -9.10 -1.68 7.69
CA HIS A 103 -9.42 -1.33 9.09
C HIS A 103 -8.17 -1.56 9.96
N SER A 104 -8.28 -1.28 11.26
CA SER A 104 -7.17 -1.25 12.24
C SER A 104 -6.28 -2.48 12.27
N ASN A 105 -6.75 -3.61 11.75
CA ASN A 105 -6.07 -4.90 11.85
C ASN A 105 -6.03 -5.63 10.48
N LEU A 106 -6.38 -4.96 9.36
CA LEU A 106 -6.26 -5.49 7.99
C LEU A 106 -5.64 -4.43 7.05
N ALA A 107 -4.37 -4.62 6.68
CA ALA A 107 -3.68 -3.76 5.74
C ALA A 107 -2.59 -4.49 4.94
N TYR A 108 -2.28 -3.92 3.77
CA TYR A 108 -1.30 -4.45 2.83
C TYR A 108 -0.38 -3.34 2.34
N ASP A 109 0.90 -3.64 2.16
CA ASP A 109 1.87 -2.72 1.59
C ASP A 109 2.18 -3.12 0.15
N VAL A 110 1.81 -2.28 -0.80
CA VAL A 110 2.09 -2.45 -2.22
C VAL A 110 3.37 -1.69 -2.55
N LEU A 111 4.43 -2.42 -2.92
CA LEU A 111 5.72 -1.83 -3.24
C LEU A 111 5.81 -1.53 -4.73
N VAL A 112 6.05 -0.27 -5.07
CA VAL A 112 6.27 0.20 -6.44
C VAL A 112 7.68 0.75 -6.55
N PRO A 113 8.50 0.31 -7.51
CA PRO A 113 9.87 0.78 -7.63
C PRO A 113 9.88 2.28 -7.97
N VAL A 114 10.77 3.04 -7.31
CA VAL A 114 11.11 4.40 -7.74
C VAL A 114 12.06 4.21 -8.92
N ALA A 115 11.57 4.51 -10.13
CA ALA A 115 12.35 4.40 -11.37
C ALA A 115 13.58 5.31 -11.35
#